data_AF-A0A1H0VJD4-F1
#
_entry.id   AF-A0A1H0VJD4-F1
#
_cell.length_a   1.000
_cell.length_b   1.000
_cell.length_c   1.000
_cell.angle_alpha   90.00
_cell.angle_beta   90.00
_cell.angle_gamma   90.00
#
_symmetry.space_group_name_H-M   'P 1'
#
loop_
_entity.id
_entity.type
_entity.pdbx_description
1 polymer ?
#
loop_
_entity_poly.entity_id
_entity_poly.type
_entity_poly.pdbx_seq_one_letter_code
_entity_poly.pdbx_strand_id
1 'polypeptide(L)' 'MPLKEYGALAARAVARRREGAVNTPQYQIHRHDGQGTDYRATVNVLSSESPSELLYLVNDSFQHPILGLMPSTSG' A
#
# COMPACT_ATOMS: atom_id res chain seq x y z
N MET A 1 -5.63 16.37 -7.77
CA MET A 1 -4.34 17.09 -7.64
C MET A 1 -3.22 16.08 -7.72
N PRO A 2 -2.12 16.34 -8.44
CA PRO A 2 -0.93 15.50 -8.35
C PRO A 2 -0.37 15.58 -6.91
N LEU A 3 -0.02 14.42 -6.33
CA LEU A 3 0.64 14.36 -5.03
C LEU A 3 2.00 15.05 -5.14
N LYS A 4 2.25 16.06 -4.29
CA LYS A 4 3.50 16.84 -4.32
C LYS A 4 4.67 16.10 -3.66
N GLU A 5 4.37 15.31 -2.64
CA GLU A 5 5.36 14.59 -1.84
C GLU A 5 4.94 13.13 -1.76
N TYR A 6 5.33 12.35 -2.76
CA TYR A 6 5.11 10.91 -2.79
C TYR A 6 6.41 10.19 -3.06
N GLY A 7 6.48 8.94 -2.61
CA GLY A 7 7.58 8.03 -2.87
C GLY A 7 7.08 6.62 -3.08
N ALA A 8 7.98 5.71 -3.41
CA ALA A 8 7.71 4.29 -3.47
C ALA A 8 8.40 3.57 -2.30
N LEU A 9 7.70 2.61 -1.72
CA LEU A 9 8.24 1.71 -0.70
C LEU A 9 8.43 0.33 -1.33
N ALA A 10 9.68 -0.14 -1.38
CA ALA A 10 10.03 -1.51 -1.73
C ALA A 10 9.89 -2.41 -0.50
N ALA A 11 8.78 -3.14 -0.40
CA ALA A 11 8.52 -4.01 0.75
C ALA A 11 7.64 -5.20 0.36
N ARG A 12 7.85 -6.33 1.06
CA ARG A 12 7.05 -7.54 0.90
C ARG A 12 5.90 -7.54 1.91
N ALA A 13 4.68 -7.76 1.43
CA ALA A 13 3.54 -7.96 2.32
C ALA A 13 3.65 -9.32 3.03
N VAL A 14 3.58 -9.33 4.35
CA VAL A 14 3.73 -10.54 5.19
C VAL A 14 2.46 -10.91 5.93
N ALA A 15 1.62 -9.94 6.24
CA ALA A 15 0.33 -10.19 6.87
C ALA A 15 -0.70 -9.14 6.46
N ARG A 16 -1.97 -9.50 6.59
CA ARG A 16 -3.09 -8.57 6.47
C ARG A 16 -4.07 -8.77 7.61
N ARG A 17 -4.66 -7.68 8.10
CA ARG A 17 -5.72 -7.70 9.10
C ARG A 17 -6.88 -6.83 8.65
N ARG A 18 -8.10 -7.32 8.80
CA ARG A 18 -9.32 -6.51 8.69
C ARG A 18 -9.71 -6.04 10.08
N GLU A 19 -9.82 -4.73 10.25
CA GLU A 19 -10.31 -4.06 11.44
C GLU A 19 -11.51 -3.17 11.07
N GLY A 20 -12.18 -2.59 12.06
CA GLY A 20 -13.33 -1.70 11.85
C GLY A 20 -14.69 -2.39 11.85
N ALA A 21 -15.74 -1.58 11.89
CA ALA A 21 -17.13 -2.03 11.91
C ALA A 21 -17.56 -2.53 10.53
N VAL A 22 -18.73 -3.17 10.45
CA VAL A 22 -19.31 -3.67 9.17
C VAL A 22 -19.37 -2.56 8.11
N ASN A 23 -19.67 -1.33 8.53
CA ASN A 23 -19.89 -0.19 7.64
C ASN A 23 -18.67 0.72 7.42
N THR A 24 -17.58 0.50 8.17
CA THR A 24 -16.30 1.23 8.03
C THR A 24 -15.10 0.28 8.10
N PRO A 25 -15.06 -0.77 7.27
CA PRO A 25 -13.96 -1.72 7.28
C PRO A 25 -12.64 -1.05 6.90
N GLN A 26 -11.59 -1.37 7.65
CA GLN A 26 -10.23 -0.94 7.39
C GLN A 26 -9.33 -2.17 7.23
N TYR A 27 -8.51 -2.18 6.18
CA TYR A 27 -7.49 -3.20 6.02
C TYR A 27 -6.13 -2.65 6.39
N GLN A 28 -5.41 -3.38 7.22
CA GLN A 28 -4.02 -3.13 7.52
C GLN A 28 -3.17 -4.17 6.80
N ILE A 29 -2.19 -3.69 6.04
CA ILE A 29 -1.21 -4.52 5.36
C ILE A 29 0.11 -4.31 6.08
N HIS A 30 0.61 -5.37 6.70
CA HIS A 30 1.92 -5.43 7.32
C HIS A 30 2.94 -5.87 6.28
N ARG A 31 4.06 -5.15 6.22
CA ARG A 31 5.15 -5.38 5.26
C ARG A 31 6.49 -5.32 5.97
N HIS A 32 7.48 -6.06 5.46
CA HIS A 32 8.89 -5.85 5.76
C HIS A 32 9.62 -5.30 4.53
N ASP A 33 10.63 -4.46 4.73
CA ASP A 33 11.62 -4.18 3.68
C ASP A 33 12.75 -5.22 3.68
N GLY A 34 13.71 -5.06 2.77
CA GLY A 34 14.89 -5.92 2.68
C GLY A 34 15.86 -5.82 3.86
N GLN A 35 15.68 -4.84 4.76
CA GLN A 35 16.51 -4.62 5.96
C GLN A 35 15.80 -5.10 7.24
N GLY A 36 14.59 -5.65 7.13
CA GLY A 36 13.79 -6.13 8.26
C GLY A 36 13.00 -5.04 8.97
N THR A 37 12.87 -3.84 8.39
CA THR A 37 12.03 -2.77 8.95
C THR A 37 10.57 -3.07 8.67
N ASP A 38 9.74 -3.00 9.72
CA ASP A 38 8.29 -3.21 9.62
C ASP A 38 7.55 -1.94 9.23
N TYR A 39 6.66 -2.08 8.25
CA TYR A 39 5.78 -1.02 7.76
C TYR A 39 4.32 -1.44 7.83
N ARG A 40 3.43 -0.46 8.06
CA ARG A 40 1.98 -0.64 8.02
C ARG A 40 1.33 0.31 7.03
N ALA A 41 0.63 -0.26 6.05
CA ALA A 41 -0.23 0.49 5.13
C ALA A 41 -1.70 0.25 5.49
N THR A 42 -2.44 1.34 5.69
CA THR A 42 -3.89 1.31 5.95
C THR A 42 -4.64 1.56 4.66
N VAL A 43 -5.65 0.74 4.39
CA VAL A 43 -6.61 0.90 3.29
C VAL A 43 -8.00 1.02 3.90
N ASN A 44 -8.61 2.20 3.74
CA ASN A 44 -9.99 2.42 4.16
C ASN A 44 -10.92 1.86 3.08
N VAL A 45 -11.88 1.02 3.48
CA VAL A 45 -12.91 0.47 2.61
C VAL A 45 -14.24 1.06 3.06
N LEU A 46 -15.00 1.65 2.14
CA LEU A 46 -16.17 2.48 2.46
C LEU A 46 -15.81 3.72 3.28
N SER A 47 -14.91 4.56 2.75
CA SER A 47 -14.62 5.85 3.38
C SER A 47 -15.89 6.69 3.48
N SER A 48 -16.08 7.37 4.62
CA SER A 48 -17.12 8.39 4.76
C SER A 48 -16.83 9.66 3.94
N GLU A 49 -15.58 9.84 3.50
CA GLU A 49 -15.18 10.95 2.65
C GLU A 49 -15.40 10.62 1.17
N SER A 50 -15.97 11.59 0.43
CA SER A 50 -16.21 11.48 -1.01
C SER A 50 -15.05 12.08 -1.82
N PRO A 51 -14.61 11.43 -2.93
CA PRO A 51 -15.12 10.17 -3.47
C PRO A 51 -14.56 8.96 -2.71
N SER A 52 -15.44 8.05 -2.30
CA SER A 52 -15.11 6.86 -1.51
C SER A 52 -14.75 5.63 -2.35
N GLU A 53 -14.58 5.83 -3.67
CA GLU A 53 -14.25 4.76 -4.60
C GLU A 53 -12.84 4.25 -4.32
N LEU A 54 -12.74 3.02 -3.80
CA LEU A 54 -11.47 2.31 -3.72
C LEU A 54 -11.05 1.89 -5.13
N LEU A 55 -10.34 2.77 -5.81
CA LEU A 55 -9.70 2.47 -7.09
C LEU A 55 -8.39 1.73 -6.78
N TYR A 56 -8.38 0.42 -6.97
CA TYR A 56 -7.17 -0.38 -6.94
C TYR A 56 -6.87 -0.89 -8.36
N LEU A 57 -5.60 -0.89 -8.72
CA LEU A 57 -5.09 -1.49 -9.95
C LEU A 57 -4.08 -2.56 -9.55
N VAL A 58 -4.32 -3.79 -9.96
CA VAL A 58 -3.30 -4.85 -9.94
C VAL A 58 -2.69 -4.89 -11.32
N ASN A 59 -1.39 -4.64 -11.40
CA ASN A 59 -0.63 -4.71 -12.65
C ASN A 59 0.63 -5.54 -12.40
N ASP A 60 0.61 -6.79 -12.83
CA ASP A 60 1.74 -7.72 -12.69
C ASP A 60 2.97 -7.27 -13.51
N SER A 61 2.76 -6.43 -14.53
CA SER A 61 3.78 -5.86 -15.40
C SER A 61 3.89 -4.35 -15.24
N PHE A 62 3.85 -3.85 -13.99
CA PHE A 62 3.99 -2.44 -13.71
C PHE A 62 5.37 -1.93 -14.16
N GLN A 63 5.40 -1.09 -15.20
CA GLN A 63 6.60 -0.45 -15.73
C GLN A 63 6.58 1.03 -15.36
N HIS A 64 7.48 1.45 -14.49
CA HIS A 64 7.61 2.85 -14.10
C HIS A 64 9.06 3.19 -13.75
N PRO A 65 9.59 4.36 -14.14
CA PRO A 65 10.99 4.75 -13.86
C PRO A 65 11.37 4.66 -12.37
N ILE A 66 10.40 4.87 -11.47
CA ILE A 66 10.61 4.77 -10.02
C ILE A 66 11.12 3.39 -9.57
N LEU A 67 10.82 2.32 -10.31
CA LEU A 67 11.29 0.98 -9.98
C LEU A 67 12.80 0.86 -10.11
N GLY A 68 13.42 1.57 -11.06
CA GLY A 68 14.87 1.62 -11.23
C GLY A 68 15.60 2.40 -10.12
N LEU A 69 14.86 3.17 -9.30
CA LEU A 69 15.40 3.91 -8.16
C LEU A 69 15.25 3.13 -6.85
N MET A 70 14.53 2.01 -6.85
CA MET A 70 14.26 1.26 -5.62
C MET A 70 15.45 0.38 -5.23
N PRO A 71 15.75 0.25 -3.93
CA PRO A 71 16.74 -0.70 -3.46
C PRO A 71 16.29 -2.14 -3.76
N SER A 72 17.26 -3.03 -4.02
CA SER A 72 17.00 -4.45 -4.18
C SER A 72 16.34 -5.01 -2.92
N THR A 73 15.15 -5.58 -3.06
CA THR A 73 14.50 -6.30 -1.96
C THR A 73 14.99 -7.74 -1.98
N SER A 74 15.82 -8.13 -1.02
CA SER A 74 16.22 -9.53 -0.81
C SER A 74 14.98 -10.35 -0.45
N GLY A 75 14.77 -11.49 -1.13
CA GLY A 75 13.55 -12.30 -1.07
C GLY A 75 13.49 -13.30 0.09
#